data_AF-A0A919VG05-F1
#
_entry.id   AF-A0A919VG05-F1
#
_cell.length_a   1.000
_cell.length_b   1.000
_cell.length_c   1.000
_cell.angle_alpha   90.00
_cell.angle_beta   90.00
_cell.angle_gamma   90.00
#
_symmetry.space_group_name_H-M   'P 1'
#
loop_
_entity.id
_entity.type
_entity.pdbx_description
1 polymer ?
#
loop_
_entity_poly.entity_id
_entity_poly.type
_entity_poly.pdbx_seq_one_letter_code
_entity_poly.pdbx_strand_id
1 'polypeptide(L)'
;MNGFSIDNIVMLFIVLAFVYLTIKFIKGFIKFIVIVLLILTLGVSAYNIFIVQKPISYEINRYKTDYVYFHNIRSISSEASTVINEIKENKNVQQNINKLKELRNNAEGLNHSQEISGLHDKYIESLDSVISVCNGYSTAKEVEQKVQKLDELSKGLDVKFKDVLLMDR
;
A
#
# COMPACT_ATOMS: atom_id res chain seq x y z
N MET A 1 -12.51 -43.41 28.95
CA MET A 1 -13.28 -42.16 28.83
C MET A 1 -12.88 -41.25 30.00
N ASN A 2 -11.75 -40.53 29.89
CA ASN A 2 -11.26 -39.60 30.92
C ASN A 2 -11.30 -38.15 30.41
N GLY A 3 -12.41 -37.77 29.76
CA GLY A 3 -12.57 -36.43 29.16
C GLY A 3 -13.21 -35.40 30.08
N PHE A 4 -13.99 -35.85 31.08
CA PHE A 4 -14.77 -35.00 31.97
C PHE A 4 -14.33 -35.21 33.43
N SER A 5 -13.28 -34.51 33.85
CA SER A 5 -13.02 -34.25 35.27
C SER A 5 -13.63 -32.91 35.67
N ILE A 6 -13.95 -32.75 36.96
CA ILE A 6 -14.44 -31.48 37.51
C ILE A 6 -13.44 -30.35 37.22
N ASP A 7 -12.13 -30.64 37.28
CA ASP A 7 -11.06 -29.70 36.97
C ASP A 7 -11.12 -29.21 35.51
N ASN A 8 -11.41 -30.09 34.56
CA ASN A 8 -11.58 -29.71 33.16
C ASN A 8 -12.82 -28.82 32.95
N ILE A 9 -13.90 -29.09 33.68
CA ILE A 9 -15.12 -28.27 33.65
C ILE A 9 -14.84 -26.88 34.23
N VAL A 10 -14.14 -26.79 35.37
CA VAL A 10 -13.75 -25.52 36.00
C VAL A 10 -12.81 -24.73 35.09
N MET A 11 -11.81 -25.39 34.50
CA MET A 11 -10.89 -24.75 33.56
C MET A 11 -11.64 -24.20 32.33
N LEU A 12 -12.61 -24.95 31.79
CA LEU A 12 -13.47 -24.50 30.69
C LEU A 12 -14.23 -23.22 31.07
N PHE A 13 -14.84 -23.17 32.26
CA PHE A 13 -15.55 -21.97 32.74
C PHE A 13 -14.63 -20.77 32.93
N ILE A 14 -13.41 -20.99 33.42
CA ILE A 14 -12.40 -19.93 33.55
C ILE A 14 -12.03 -19.38 32.17
N VAL A 15 -11.76 -20.26 31.19
CA VAL A 15 -11.45 -19.85 29.81
C VAL A 15 -12.61 -19.08 29.18
N LEU A 16 -13.85 -19.56 29.36
CA LEU A 16 -15.04 -18.86 28.87
C LEU A 16 -15.22 -17.49 29.53
N ALA A 17 -14.95 -17.36 30.84
CA ALA A 17 -14.98 -16.08 31.54
C ALA A 17 -13.91 -15.11 31.01
N PHE A 18 -12.69 -15.59 30.75
CA PHE A 18 -11.63 -14.79 30.14
C PHE A 18 -11.97 -14.33 28.71
N VAL A 19 -12.51 -15.23 27.87
CA VAL A 19 -12.97 -14.88 26.52
C VAL A 19 -14.09 -13.83 26.60
N TYR A 20 -15.05 -14.00 27.49
CA TYR A 20 -16.13 -13.02 27.71
C TYR A 20 -15.59 -11.65 28.12
N LEU A 21 -14.68 -11.59 29.10
CA LEU A 21 -14.05 -10.35 29.55
C LEU A 21 -13.26 -9.68 28.42
N THR A 22 -12.52 -10.47 27.63
CA THR A 22 -11.74 -9.97 26.49
C THR A 22 -12.64 -9.34 25.44
N ILE A 23 -13.73 -10.01 25.06
CA ILE A 23 -14.73 -9.48 24.11
C ILE A 23 -15.37 -8.20 24.65
N LYS A 24 -15.72 -8.16 25.95
CA LYS A 24 -16.31 -6.98 26.59
C LYS A 24 -15.35 -5.80 26.60
N PHE A 25 -14.08 -6.04 26.90
CA PHE A 25 -13.02 -5.04 26.85
C PHE A 25 -12.84 -4.49 25.44
N ILE A 26 -12.71 -5.36 24.43
CA ILE A 26 -12.59 -4.97 23.02
C ILE A 26 -13.78 -4.10 22.60
N LYS A 27 -15.01 -4.49 22.95
CA LYS A 27 -16.22 -3.69 22.66
C LYS A 27 -16.18 -2.32 23.33
N GLY A 28 -15.73 -2.24 24.59
CA GLY A 28 -15.57 -0.97 25.30
C GLY A 28 -14.52 -0.08 24.65
N PHE A 29 -13.39 -0.65 24.26
CA PHE A 29 -12.29 0.05 23.61
C PHE A 29 -12.68 0.59 22.23
N ILE A 30 -13.41 -0.19 21.42
CA ILE A 30 -13.94 0.28 20.13
C ILE A 30 -14.86 1.49 20.33
N LYS A 31 -15.78 1.44 21.30
CA LYS A 31 -16.65 2.58 21.61
C LYS A 31 -15.85 3.81 22.02
N PHE A 32 -14.82 3.63 22.84
CA PHE A 32 -13.93 4.71 23.24
C PHE A 32 -13.24 5.36 22.03
N ILE A 33 -12.68 4.56 21.11
CA ILE A 33 -12.06 5.07 19.87
C ILE A 33 -13.07 5.88 19.04
N VAL A 34 -14.29 5.37 18.86
CA VAL A 34 -15.33 6.08 18.10
C VAL A 34 -15.68 7.42 18.73
N ILE A 35 -15.78 7.49 20.06
CA ILE A 35 -16.04 8.74 20.78
C ILE A 35 -14.89 9.73 20.59
N VAL A 36 -13.63 9.27 20.72
CA VAL A 36 -12.46 10.13 20.50
C VAL A 36 -12.46 10.70 19.07
N LEU A 37 -12.73 9.86 18.06
CA LEU A 37 -12.84 10.31 16.68
C LEU A 37 -13.95 11.35 16.49
N LEU A 38 -15.13 11.14 17.09
CA LEU A 38 -16.23 12.12 17.04
C LEU A 38 -15.85 13.45 17.69
N ILE A 39 -15.22 13.42 18.87
CA ILE A 39 -14.78 14.64 19.56
C ILE A 39 -13.76 15.39 18.72
N LEU A 40 -12.78 14.70 18.14
CA LEU A 40 -11.79 15.32 17.26
C LEU A 40 -12.44 15.92 16.01
N THR A 41 -13.35 15.18 15.37
CA THR A 41 -14.06 15.65 14.15
C THR A 41 -14.92 16.88 14.44
N LEU A 42 -15.71 16.85 15.52
CA LEU A 42 -16.52 17.99 15.95
C LEU A 42 -15.65 19.16 16.41
N GLY A 43 -14.51 18.89 17.06
CA GLY A 43 -13.56 19.90 17.49
C GLY A 43 -12.93 20.66 16.32
N VAL A 44 -12.53 19.96 15.25
CA VAL A 44 -12.01 20.57 14.02
C VAL A 44 -13.10 21.42 13.35
N SER A 45 -14.33 20.92 13.26
CA SER A 45 -15.46 21.71 12.72
C SER A 45 -15.74 22.96 13.57
N ALA A 46 -15.76 22.83 14.89
CA ALA A 46 -16.00 23.94 15.80
C ALA A 46 -14.89 25.00 15.69
N TYR A 47 -13.62 24.58 15.63
CA TYR A 47 -12.49 25.49 15.40
C TYR A 47 -12.66 26.27 14.10
N ASN A 48 -12.98 25.58 13.00
CA ASN A 48 -13.15 26.25 11.71
C ASN A 48 -14.34 27.22 11.68
N ILE A 49 -15.46 26.87 12.32
CA ILE A 49 -16.67 27.71 12.35
C ILE A 49 -16.47 28.92 13.26
N PHE A 50 -15.97 28.71 14.48
CA PHE A 50 -15.94 29.76 15.50
C PHE A 50 -14.65 30.60 15.47
N ILE A 51 -13.51 30.01 15.12
CA ILE A 51 -12.20 30.70 15.10
C ILE A 51 -11.86 31.17 13.69
N VAL A 52 -11.90 30.27 12.71
CA VAL A 52 -11.55 30.59 11.30
C VAL A 52 -12.72 31.24 10.55
N GLN A 53 -13.91 31.29 11.17
CA GLN A 53 -15.13 31.89 10.60
C GLN A 53 -15.55 31.29 9.25
N LYS A 54 -15.21 30.02 8.99
CA LYS A 54 -15.68 29.32 7.79
C LYS A 54 -17.17 29.02 7.92
N PRO A 55 -17.99 29.24 6.87
CA PRO A 55 -19.41 28.96 6.94
C PRO A 55 -19.67 27.46 7.08
N ILE A 56 -20.79 27.08 7.70
CA ILE A 56 -21.17 25.66 7.87
C ILE A 56 -21.24 24.93 6.51
N SER A 57 -21.67 25.63 5.45
CA SER A 57 -21.68 25.11 4.08
C SER A 57 -20.29 24.71 3.56
N TYR A 58 -19.24 25.41 3.99
CA TYR A 58 -17.86 25.03 3.69
C TYR A 58 -17.52 23.69 4.35
N GLU A 59 -17.81 23.52 5.64
CA GLU A 59 -17.49 22.27 6.36
C GLU A 59 -18.21 21.07 5.76
N ILE A 60 -19.49 21.21 5.39
CA ILE A 60 -20.25 20.15 4.72
C ILE A 60 -19.61 19.78 3.38
N ASN A 61 -19.28 20.78 2.57
CA ASN A 61 -18.62 20.56 1.28
C ASN A 61 -17.23 19.94 1.46
N ARG A 62 -16.47 20.37 2.46
CA ARG A 62 -15.16 19.82 2.81
C ARG A 62 -15.27 18.32 3.08
N TYR A 63 -16.15 17.92 3.99
CA TYR A 63 -16.36 16.51 4.32
C TYR A 63 -16.79 15.69 3.11
N LYS A 64 -17.67 16.24 2.26
CA LYS A 64 -18.09 15.56 1.04
C LYS A 64 -16.93 15.35 0.06
N THR A 65 -16.13 16.39 -0.19
CA THR A 65 -14.96 16.32 -1.06
C THR A 65 -13.94 15.32 -0.51
N ASP A 66 -13.63 15.40 0.77
CA ASP A 66 -12.63 14.51 1.40
C ASP A 66 -13.11 13.06 1.45
N TYR A 67 -14.40 12.82 1.67
CA TYR A 67 -14.97 11.48 1.61
C TYR A 67 -14.80 10.85 0.21
N VAL A 68 -15.12 11.61 -0.84
CA VAL A 68 -14.94 11.17 -2.23
C VAL A 68 -13.45 10.95 -2.52
N TYR A 69 -12.59 11.85 -2.05
CA TYR A 69 -11.14 11.72 -2.16
C TYR A 69 -10.63 10.39 -1.57
N PHE A 70 -10.97 10.09 -0.30
CA PHE A 70 -10.50 8.86 0.35
C PHE A 70 -11.08 7.60 -0.29
N HIS A 71 -12.31 7.68 -0.80
CA HIS A 71 -12.90 6.58 -1.56
C HIS A 71 -12.09 6.27 -2.84
N ASN A 72 -11.75 7.31 -3.60
CA ASN A 72 -10.97 7.18 -4.83
C ASN A 72 -9.53 6.72 -4.55
N ILE A 73 -8.87 7.30 -3.55
CA ILE A 73 -7.52 6.90 -3.12
C ILE A 73 -7.48 5.43 -2.69
N ARG A 74 -8.51 4.93 -2.00
CA ARG A 74 -8.59 3.52 -1.64
C ARG A 74 -8.61 2.61 -2.87
N SER A 75 -9.37 2.98 -3.90
CA SER A 75 -9.42 2.24 -5.16
C SER A 75 -8.06 2.23 -5.86
N ILE A 76 -7.46 3.42 -6.02
CA ILE A 76 -6.14 3.60 -6.63
C ILE A 76 -5.06 2.81 -5.87
N SER A 77 -5.07 2.87 -4.53
CA SER A 77 -4.12 2.13 -3.69
C SER A 77 -4.25 0.62 -3.87
N SER A 78 -5.48 0.11 -3.96
CA SER A 78 -5.72 -1.31 -4.20
C SER A 78 -5.17 -1.74 -5.56
N GLU A 79 -5.40 -0.94 -6.60
CA GLU A 79 -4.90 -1.24 -7.94
C GLU A 79 -3.38 -1.13 -8.03
N ALA A 80 -2.80 -0.09 -7.44
CA ALA A 80 -1.35 0.08 -7.35
C ALA A 80 -0.69 -1.13 -6.65
N SER A 81 -1.28 -1.63 -5.55
CA SER A 81 -0.79 -2.82 -4.86
C SER A 81 -0.79 -4.06 -5.75
N THR A 82 -1.84 -4.27 -6.55
CA THR A 82 -1.90 -5.39 -7.50
C THR A 82 -0.79 -5.27 -8.55
N VAL A 83 -0.63 -4.09 -9.13
CA VAL A 83 0.37 -3.82 -10.16
C VAL A 83 1.80 -3.99 -9.61
N ILE A 84 2.07 -3.54 -8.38
CA ILE A 84 3.37 -3.76 -7.71
C ILE A 84 3.64 -5.25 -7.53
N ASN A 85 2.63 -6.04 -7.12
CA ASN A 85 2.80 -7.48 -6.95
C ASN A 85 3.07 -8.17 -8.27
N GLU A 86 2.40 -7.78 -9.36
CA GLU A 86 2.68 -8.30 -10.70
C GLU A 86 4.10 -7.96 -11.18
N ILE A 87 4.61 -6.75 -10.87
CA ILE A 87 6.00 -6.38 -11.16
C ILE A 87 6.98 -7.27 -10.39
N LYS A 88 6.71 -7.53 -9.10
CA LYS A 88 7.53 -8.44 -8.27
C LYS A 88 7.52 -9.86 -8.83
N GLU A 89 6.38 -10.33 -9.34
CA GLU A 89 6.22 -11.61 -10.04
C GLU A 89 6.78 -11.60 -11.48
N ASN A 90 7.39 -10.50 -11.91
CA ASN A 90 7.96 -10.32 -13.24
C ASN A 90 6.95 -10.42 -14.40
N LYS A 91 5.70 -10.06 -14.14
CA LYS A 91 4.64 -10.05 -15.15
C LYS A 91 4.53 -8.65 -15.75
N ASN A 92 4.66 -8.57 -17.07
CA ASN A 92 4.41 -7.36 -17.87
C ASN A 92 5.05 -6.07 -17.27
N VAL A 93 6.29 -6.18 -16.77
CA VAL A 93 6.93 -5.17 -15.90
C VAL A 93 6.79 -3.74 -16.44
N GLN A 94 7.12 -3.52 -17.72
CA GLN A 94 7.05 -2.17 -18.31
C GLN A 94 5.61 -1.65 -18.48
N GLN A 95 4.65 -2.51 -18.83
CA GLN A 95 3.25 -2.12 -18.90
C GLN A 95 2.72 -1.75 -17.51
N ASN A 96 3.09 -2.52 -16.50
CA ASN A 96 2.70 -2.31 -15.12
C ASN A 96 3.35 -1.05 -14.51
N ILE A 97 4.59 -0.73 -14.86
CA ILE A 97 5.21 0.55 -14.51
C ILE A 97 4.46 1.73 -15.13
N ASN A 98 4.06 1.63 -16.41
CA ASN A 98 3.28 2.68 -17.06
C ASN A 98 1.89 2.83 -16.41
N LYS A 99 1.28 1.72 -16.02
CA LYS A 99 0.02 1.74 -15.27
C LYS A 99 0.15 2.40 -13.90
N LEU A 100 1.25 2.19 -13.18
CA LEU A 100 1.53 2.93 -11.93
C LEU A 100 1.64 4.44 -12.16
N LYS A 101 2.27 4.89 -13.26
CA LYS A 101 2.34 6.31 -13.63
C LYS A 101 0.96 6.89 -13.92
N GLU A 102 0.10 6.14 -14.61
CA GLU A 102 -1.28 6.54 -14.86
C GLU A 102 -2.07 6.69 -13.55
N LEU A 103 -1.96 5.71 -12.64
CA LEU A 103 -2.58 5.76 -11.32
C LEU A 103 -2.11 6.95 -10.49
N ARG A 104 -0.82 7.29 -10.57
CA ARG A 104 -0.24 8.47 -9.92
C ARG A 104 -0.81 9.77 -10.48
N ASN A 105 -0.92 9.91 -11.81
CA ASN A 105 -1.52 11.09 -12.44
C ASN A 105 -3.02 11.22 -12.10
N ASN A 106 -3.74 10.09 -12.08
CA ASN A 106 -5.14 10.06 -11.67
C ASN A 106 -5.30 10.46 -10.20
N ALA A 107 -4.38 10.06 -9.33
CA ALA A 107 -4.38 10.45 -7.93
C ALA A 107 -4.12 11.95 -7.75
N GLU A 108 -3.13 12.51 -8.45
CA GLU A 108 -2.77 13.94 -8.38
C GLU A 108 -3.93 14.85 -8.81
N GLY A 109 -4.73 14.40 -9.79
CA GLY A 109 -5.93 15.13 -10.23
C GLY A 109 -7.13 15.08 -9.27
N LEU A 110 -7.02 14.40 -8.12
CA LEU A 110 -8.14 14.28 -7.20
C LEU A 110 -8.36 15.56 -6.38
N ASN A 111 -9.60 16.07 -6.46
CA ASN A 111 -10.07 17.14 -5.59
C ASN A 111 -10.05 16.71 -4.12
N HIS A 112 -9.48 17.58 -3.28
CA HIS A 112 -9.37 17.37 -1.83
C HIS A 112 -9.43 18.72 -1.12
N SER A 113 -9.72 18.72 0.18
CA SER A 113 -9.68 19.94 0.98
C SER A 113 -8.26 20.40 1.32
N GLN A 114 -8.11 21.68 1.66
CA GLN A 114 -6.85 22.22 2.16
C GLN A 114 -6.37 21.53 3.43
N GLU A 115 -7.31 21.07 4.28
CA GLU A 115 -7.01 20.37 5.53
C GLU A 115 -6.31 19.04 5.33
N ILE A 116 -6.41 18.43 4.13
CA ILE A 116 -5.75 17.15 3.81
C ILE A 116 -4.68 17.26 2.73
N SER A 117 -4.34 18.47 2.25
CA SER A 117 -3.28 18.65 1.22
C SER A 117 -1.96 18.02 1.63
N GLY A 118 -1.53 18.17 2.88
CA GLY A 118 -0.30 17.53 3.37
C GLY A 118 -0.35 15.99 3.39
N LEU A 119 -1.54 15.38 3.44
CA LEU A 119 -1.70 13.93 3.27
C LEU A 119 -1.68 13.55 1.79
N HIS A 120 -2.26 14.38 0.94
CA HIS A 120 -2.26 14.21 -0.50
C HIS A 120 -0.85 14.25 -1.07
N ASP A 121 -0.06 15.28 -0.75
CA ASP A 121 1.31 15.44 -1.22
C ASP A 121 2.17 14.22 -0.85
N LYS A 122 2.08 13.77 0.42
CA LYS A 122 2.77 12.56 0.89
C LYS A 122 2.36 11.29 0.15
N TYR A 123 1.08 11.18 -0.21
CA TYR A 123 0.59 10.04 -0.97
C TYR A 123 1.18 10.02 -2.39
N ILE A 124 1.24 11.19 -3.05
CA ILE A 124 1.85 11.35 -4.37
C ILE A 124 3.36 11.06 -4.32
N GLU A 125 4.08 11.62 -3.35
CA GLU A 125 5.51 11.33 -3.13
C GLU A 125 5.78 9.84 -2.89
N SER A 126 4.88 9.15 -2.19
CA SER A 126 4.97 7.71 -1.97
C SER A 126 4.80 6.92 -3.26
N LEU A 127 3.84 7.31 -4.11
CA LEU A 127 3.67 6.71 -5.43
C LEU A 127 4.89 6.97 -6.34
N ASP A 128 5.43 8.18 -6.33
CA ASP A 128 6.66 8.52 -7.08
C ASP A 128 7.85 7.67 -6.62
N SER A 129 7.99 7.48 -5.32
CA SER A 129 9.02 6.61 -4.74
C SER A 129 8.85 5.15 -5.20
N VAL A 130 7.62 4.63 -5.18
CA VAL A 130 7.31 3.28 -5.68
C VAL A 130 7.64 3.15 -7.16
N ILE A 131 7.22 4.11 -8.00
CA ILE A 131 7.51 4.12 -9.44
C ILE A 131 9.02 4.13 -9.68
N SER A 132 9.78 4.95 -8.93
CA SER A 132 11.24 5.01 -9.01
C SER A 132 11.88 3.64 -8.70
N VAL A 133 11.45 2.99 -7.61
CA VAL A 133 11.92 1.65 -7.24
C VAL A 133 11.59 0.62 -8.32
N CYS A 134 10.38 0.64 -8.89
CA CYS A 134 9.98 -0.28 -9.95
C CYS A 134 10.78 -0.06 -11.25
N ASN A 135 11.08 1.19 -11.62
CA ASN A 135 11.97 1.50 -12.74
C ASN A 135 13.38 0.95 -12.49
N GLY A 136 13.95 1.19 -11.31
CA GLY A 136 15.25 0.65 -10.93
C GLY A 136 15.33 -0.87 -10.98
N TYR A 137 14.27 -1.55 -10.51
CA TYR A 137 14.13 -3.00 -10.63
C TYR A 137 14.14 -3.47 -12.09
N SER A 138 13.40 -2.82 -12.99
CA SER A 138 13.39 -3.15 -14.41
C SER A 138 14.77 -2.97 -15.05
N THR A 139 15.46 -1.86 -14.75
CA THR A 139 16.80 -1.59 -15.28
C THR A 139 17.82 -2.62 -14.79
N ALA A 140 17.82 -2.95 -13.49
CA ALA A 140 18.75 -3.94 -12.93
C ALA A 140 18.58 -5.31 -13.61
N LYS A 141 17.34 -5.70 -13.91
CA LYS A 141 17.04 -6.96 -14.58
C LYS A 141 17.45 -6.98 -16.06
N GLU A 142 17.24 -5.89 -16.78
CA GLU A 142 17.76 -5.75 -18.15
C GLU A 142 19.28 -5.85 -18.20
N VAL A 143 19.98 -5.28 -17.20
CA VAL A 143 21.43 -5.39 -17.07
C VAL A 143 21.85 -6.85 -16.85
N GLU A 144 21.18 -7.57 -15.96
CA GLU A 144 21.46 -9.00 -15.70
C GLU A 144 21.32 -9.85 -16.97
N GLN A 145 20.25 -9.65 -17.74
CA GLN A 145 20.03 -10.35 -19.02
C GLN A 145 21.11 -9.99 -20.06
N LYS A 146 21.52 -8.71 -20.14
CA LYS A 146 22.59 -8.27 -21.05
C LYS A 146 23.94 -8.86 -20.67
N VAL A 147 24.25 -8.97 -19.38
CA VAL A 147 25.48 -9.61 -18.88
C VAL A 147 25.48 -11.10 -19.21
N GLN A 148 24.37 -11.81 -19.01
CA GLN A 148 24.26 -13.23 -19.40
C GLN A 148 24.49 -13.44 -20.90
N LYS A 149 23.88 -12.59 -21.73
CA LYS A 149 24.08 -12.63 -23.19
C LYS A 149 25.52 -12.30 -23.60
N LEU A 150 26.18 -11.38 -22.89
CA LEU A 150 27.59 -11.08 -23.11
C LEU A 150 28.48 -12.28 -22.76
N ASP A 151 28.16 -12.99 -21.69
CA ASP A 151 28.87 -14.20 -21.26
C ASP A 151 28.73 -15.34 -22.28
N GLU A 152 27.53 -15.54 -22.83
CA GLU A 152 27.27 -16.48 -23.93
C GLU A 152 28.04 -16.10 -25.20
N LEU A 153 28.03 -14.81 -25.57
CA LEU A 153 28.80 -14.32 -26.72
C LEU A 153 30.31 -14.46 -26.51
N SER A 154 30.81 -14.21 -25.30
CA SER A 154 32.22 -14.37 -24.94
C SER A 154 32.65 -15.83 -25.03
N LYS A 155 31.85 -16.76 -24.50
CA LYS A 155 32.11 -18.21 -24.63
C LYS A 155 32.07 -18.66 -26.08
N GLY A 156 31.11 -18.16 -26.86
CA GLY A 156 31.02 -18.46 -28.30
C GLY A 156 32.20 -17.93 -29.10
N LEU A 157 32.75 -16.76 -28.73
CA LEU A 157 33.97 -16.21 -29.32
C LEU A 157 35.21 -17.05 -29.00
N ASP A 158 35.38 -17.48 -27.74
CA ASP A 158 36.50 -18.33 -27.33
C ASP A 158 36.52 -19.68 -28.06
N VAL A 159 35.35 -20.32 -28.22
CA VAL A 159 35.21 -21.57 -28.98
C VAL A 159 35.57 -21.36 -30.44
N LYS A 160 35.03 -20.32 -31.09
CA LYS A 160 35.37 -19.99 -32.49
C LYS A 160 36.87 -19.69 -32.68
N PHE A 161 37.51 -19.02 -31.73
CA PHE A 161 38.94 -18.76 -31.78
C PHE A 161 39.77 -20.05 -31.66
N LYS A 162 39.38 -20.97 -30.77
CA LYS A 162 40.02 -22.29 -30.65
C LYS A 162 39.87 -23.13 -31.92
N ASP A 163 38.69 -23.12 -32.53
CA ASP A 163 38.44 -23.86 -33.78
C ASP A 163 39.31 -23.35 -34.93
N VAL A 164 39.51 -22.03 -35.04
CA VAL A 164 40.41 -21.42 -36.04
C VAL A 164 41.86 -21.80 -35.79
N LEU A 165 42.32 -21.80 -34.53
CA LEU A 165 43.71 -22.15 -34.18
C LEU A 165 44.01 -23.66 -34.32
N LEU A 166 43.00 -24.51 -34.24
CA LEU A 166 43.13 -25.97 -34.39
C LEU A 166 42.95 -26.46 -35.82
N MET A 167 42.41 -25.65 -36.73
CA MET A 167 42.27 -25.96 -38.16
C MET A 167 43.58 -25.81 -38.97
N ASP A 168 44.60 -25.14 -38.42
CA ASP A 168 45.91 -24.91 -39.07
C ASP A 168 46.97 -25.97 -38.71
N ARG A 169 46.54 -27.18 -38.32
CA ARG A 169 47.40 -28.38 -38.15
C ARG A 169 46.84 -29.55 -38.93
#